data_AF-A0A3P7J2F8-F1
#
_entry.id   AF-A0A3P7J2F8-F1
#
_cell.length_a   1.000
_cell.length_b   1.000
_cell.length_c   1.000
_cell.angle_alpha   90.00
_cell.angle_beta   90.00
_cell.angle_gamma   90.00
#
_symmetry.space_group_name_H-M   'P 1'
#
loop_
_entity.id
_entity.type
_entity.pdbx_description
1 polymer ?
#
loop_
_entity_poly.entity_id
_entity_poly.type
_entity_poly.pdbx_seq_one_letter_code
_entity_poly.pdbx_strand_id
1 'polypeptide(L)'
;MQKRTSEAETWDLHFWLGENATTDEMGTAAITAVEIDDALGGHPVQHREVQKHESSLFLSYFPYGIRYLNGGYDSGYHHVEDIFDNFEPRLYHCKGKRNVRCSQVQFPVIIN
;
A
#
# COMPACT_ATOMS: atom_id res chain seq x y z
N MET A 1 16.44 37.94 19.69
CA MET A 1 16.58 37.14 18.47
C MET A 1 16.08 35.74 18.79
N GLN A 2 14.79 35.46 18.55
CA GLN A 2 14.21 34.14 18.77
C GLN A 2 14.80 33.16 17.75
N LYS A 3 15.48 32.10 18.23
CA LYS A 3 15.86 30.98 17.37
C LYS A 3 14.55 30.34 16.89
N ARG A 4 14.28 30.48 15.60
CA ARG A 4 13.27 29.70 14.90
C ARG A 4 13.75 28.25 15.01
N THR A 5 13.13 27.45 15.85
CA THR A 5 13.33 25.99 15.84
C THR A 5 12.94 25.55 14.45
N SER A 6 13.91 25.13 13.64
CA SER A 6 13.64 24.39 12.42
C SER A 6 12.79 23.19 12.86
N GLU A 7 11.58 23.04 12.31
CA GLU A 7 10.89 21.75 12.41
C GLU A 7 11.88 20.70 11.95
N ALA A 8 12.26 19.79 12.85
CA ALA A 8 13.11 18.69 12.47
C ALA A 8 12.37 17.94 11.37
N GLU A 9 13.04 17.68 10.25
CA GLU A 9 12.45 16.92 9.16
C GLU A 9 12.15 15.51 9.69
N THR A 10 10.88 15.23 9.96
CA THR A 10 10.42 13.93 10.46
C THR A 10 10.05 13.07 9.28
N TRP A 11 10.69 11.92 9.15
CA TRP A 11 10.44 10.97 8.07
C TRP A 11 9.68 9.77 8.62
N ASP A 12 8.61 9.36 7.94
CA ASP A 12 7.85 8.15 8.25
C ASP A 12 8.05 7.15 7.09
N LEU A 13 8.71 6.04 7.37
CA LEU A 13 8.96 4.97 6.41
C LEU A 13 7.90 3.89 6.60
N HIS A 14 7.07 3.65 5.60
CA HIS A 14 6.04 2.61 5.65
C HIS A 14 6.37 1.48 4.68
N PHE A 15 6.31 0.24 5.14
CA PHE A 15 6.32 -0.93 4.27
C PHE A 15 4.98 -1.67 4.40
N TRP A 16 4.30 -1.84 3.26
CA TRP A 16 2.95 -2.39 3.20
C TRP A 16 2.97 -3.84 2.73
N LEU A 17 2.27 -4.71 3.46
CA LEU A 17 2.23 -6.15 3.22
C LEU A 17 0.84 -6.56 2.78
N GLY A 18 0.76 -7.06 1.55
CA GLY A 18 -0.46 -7.61 0.97
C GLY A 18 -0.89 -8.91 1.63
N GLU A 19 -2.19 -9.19 1.62
CA GLU A 19 -2.76 -10.40 2.21
C GLU A 19 -2.24 -11.70 1.58
N ASN A 20 -1.85 -11.64 0.30
CA ASN A 20 -1.32 -12.77 -0.46
C ASN A 20 0.20 -12.69 -0.67
N ALA A 21 0.90 -11.76 -0.01
CA ALA A 21 2.35 -11.63 -0.16
C ALA A 21 3.05 -12.88 0.40
N THR A 22 4.07 -13.37 -0.30
CA THR A 22 4.84 -14.53 0.14
C THR A 22 5.74 -14.18 1.33
N THR A 23 6.28 -15.19 2.01
CA THR A 23 7.17 -14.96 3.17
C THR A 23 8.46 -14.25 2.76
N ASP A 24 9.00 -14.56 1.58
CA ASP A 24 10.19 -13.92 1.03
C ASP A 24 9.91 -12.49 0.55
N GLU A 25 8.75 -12.20 -0.05
CA GLU A 25 8.34 -10.83 -0.39
C GLU A 25 8.21 -9.97 0.87
N MET A 26 7.54 -10.48 1.91
CA MET A 26 7.41 -9.78 3.18
C MET A 26 8.77 -9.56 3.87
N GLY A 27 9.65 -10.57 3.81
CA GLY A 27 11.01 -10.47 4.34
C GLY A 27 11.85 -9.43 3.59
N THR A 28 11.74 -9.41 2.27
CA THR A 28 12.42 -8.43 1.40
C THR A 28 11.96 -7.02 1.73
N ALA A 29 10.65 -6.77 1.85
CA ALA A 29 10.12 -5.47 2.22
C ALA A 29 10.64 -4.97 3.59
N ALA A 30 10.75 -5.87 4.57
CA ALA A 30 11.27 -5.53 5.89
C ALA A 30 12.79 -5.25 5.86
N ILE A 31 13.57 -6.02 5.11
CA ILE A 31 15.02 -5.78 4.96
C ILE A 31 15.26 -4.45 4.26
N THR A 32 14.54 -4.18 3.16
CA THR A 32 14.66 -2.91 2.44
C THR A 32 14.27 -1.71 3.31
N ALA A 33 13.27 -1.85 4.20
CA ALA A 33 12.93 -0.80 5.16
C ALA A 33 14.11 -0.44 6.08
N VAL A 34 14.83 -1.45 6.58
CA VAL A 34 16.04 -1.27 7.40
C VAL A 34 17.17 -0.63 6.60
N GLU A 35 17.42 -1.11 5.38
CA GLU A 35 18.48 -0.55 4.52
C GLU A 35 18.24 0.93 4.19
N ILE A 36 16.99 1.31 3.93
CA ILE A 36 16.62 2.71 3.70
C ILE A 36 16.78 3.52 4.99
N ASP A 37 16.32 3.02 6.13
CA ASP A 37 16.48 3.69 7.42
C ASP A 37 17.96 3.97 7.75
N ASP A 38 18.82 2.96 7.57
CA ASP A 38 20.27 3.07 7.75
C ASP A 38 20.89 4.10 6.78
N ALA A 39 20.49 4.07 5.51
CA ALA A 39 20.95 5.04 4.50
C ALA A 39 20.52 6.48 4.82
N LEU A 40 19.43 6.64 5.57
CA LEU A 40 18.88 7.90 6.05
C LEU A 40 19.36 8.24 7.47
N GLY A 41 20.37 7.54 7.98
CA GLY A 41 21.01 7.83 9.26
C GLY A 41 20.20 7.43 10.49
N GLY A 42 19.23 6.52 10.34
CA GLY A 42 18.32 6.09 11.40
C GLY A 42 17.35 7.17 11.86
N HIS A 43 17.12 8.18 11.02
CA HIS A 43 16.16 9.26 11.29
C HIS A 43 14.69 8.89 11.09
N PRO A 44 14.32 8.06 10.08
CA PRO A 44 12.94 7.67 9.89
C PRO A 44 12.30 6.90 11.06
N VAL A 45 10.99 7.06 11.23
CA VAL A 45 10.14 6.15 12.01
C VAL A 45 9.62 5.07 11.08
N GLN A 46 9.94 3.80 11.34
CA GLN A 46 9.49 2.68 10.52
C GLN A 46 8.10 2.18 10.95
N HIS A 47 7.21 1.95 9.99
CA HIS A 47 5.85 1.47 10.18
C HIS A 47 5.58 0.23 9.32
N ARG A 48 5.15 -0.85 9.98
CA ARG A 48 4.67 -2.05 9.30
C ARG A 48 3.17 -1.93 9.03
N GLU A 49 2.79 -1.85 7.77
CA GLU A 49 1.41 -1.74 7.34
C GLU A 49 0.91 -3.08 6.80
N VAL A 50 -0.21 -3.58 7.32
CA VAL A 50 -0.80 -4.84 6.84
C VAL A 50 -2.12 -4.52 6.15
N GLN A 51 -2.38 -5.16 5.01
CA GLN A 51 -3.65 -5.05 4.30
C GLN A 51 -4.85 -5.14 5.27
N LYS A 52 -5.77 -4.17 5.16
CA LYS A 52 -6.99 -3.97 5.98
C LYS A 52 -6.72 -3.52 7.43
N HIS A 53 -5.48 -3.47 7.89
CA HIS A 53 -5.07 -3.09 9.24
C HIS A 53 -4.05 -1.95 9.24
N GLU A 54 -4.07 -1.14 8.18
CA GLU A 54 -3.15 -0.03 8.03
C GLU A 54 -3.39 1.04 9.12
N SER A 55 -2.32 1.69 9.53
CA SER A 55 -2.31 2.78 10.49
C SER A 55 -3.15 3.96 10.00
N SER A 56 -3.66 4.76 10.93
CA SER A 56 -4.39 5.98 10.56
C SER A 56 -3.49 7.00 9.86
N LEU A 57 -2.18 6.99 10.17
CA LEU A 57 -1.18 7.83 9.51
C LEU A 57 -1.03 7.43 8.05
N PHE A 58 -0.77 6.15 7.76
CA PHE A 58 -0.66 5.66 6.39
C PHE A 58 -1.92 5.93 5.56
N LEU A 59 -3.10 5.66 6.13
CA LEU A 59 -4.37 5.91 5.45
C LEU A 59 -4.63 7.40 5.17
N SER A 60 -4.06 8.30 5.96
CA SER A 60 -4.21 9.75 5.76
C SER A 60 -3.55 10.24 4.46
N TYR A 61 -2.58 9.50 3.93
CA TYR A 61 -1.91 9.82 2.66
C TYR A 61 -2.80 9.56 1.44
N PHE A 62 -3.88 8.79 1.60
CA PHE A 62 -4.81 8.41 0.54
C PHE A 62 -6.20 9.02 0.81
N PRO A 63 -6.41 10.31 0.50
CA PRO A 63 -7.63 11.03 0.89
C PRO A 63 -8.91 10.46 0.25
N TYR A 64 -8.79 9.75 -0.87
CA TYR A 64 -9.90 9.08 -1.56
C TYR A 64 -10.02 7.59 -1.22
N GLY A 65 -9.27 7.13 -0.22
CA GLY A 65 -9.20 5.73 0.16
C GLY A 65 -8.23 4.92 -0.69
N ILE A 66 -8.16 3.63 -0.37
CA ILE A 66 -7.24 2.67 -1.00
C ILE A 66 -8.01 1.59 -1.75
N ARG A 67 -7.40 1.10 -2.83
CA ARG A 67 -7.95 0.03 -3.66
C ARG A 67 -7.01 -1.17 -3.59
N TYR A 68 -7.55 -2.32 -3.21
CA TYR A 68 -6.83 -3.59 -3.27
C TYR A 68 -7.10 -4.26 -4.61
N LEU A 69 -6.02 -4.56 -5.32
CA LEU A 69 -6.06 -5.26 -6.60
C LEU A 69 -5.72 -6.73 -6.37
N ASN A 70 -6.41 -7.60 -7.11
CA ASN A 70 -6.03 -9.02 -7.13
C ASN A 70 -4.82 -9.22 -8.04
N GLY A 71 -3.99 -10.18 -7.68
CA GLY A 71 -2.71 -10.48 -8.32
C GLY A 71 -1.53 -9.88 -7.57
N GLY A 72 -0.37 -9.87 -8.23
CA GLY A 72 0.91 -9.42 -7.68
C GLY A 72 2.03 -9.66 -8.68
N TYR A 73 3.27 -9.70 -8.18
CA TYR A 73 4.44 -9.95 -9.02
C TYR A 73 4.30 -11.28 -9.80
N ASP A 74 3.98 -12.37 -9.10
CA ASP A 74 3.81 -13.70 -9.70
C ASP A 74 2.67 -13.78 -10.73
N SER A 75 1.67 -12.90 -10.65
CA SER A 75 0.56 -12.88 -11.60
C SER A 75 0.84 -11.99 -12.82
N GLY A 76 2.08 -11.55 -13.03
CA GLY A 76 2.48 -10.81 -14.21
C GLY A 76 2.33 -9.29 -14.12
N TYR A 77 2.20 -8.69 -12.92
CA TYR A 77 2.33 -7.23 -12.76
C TYR A 77 3.81 -6.80 -12.94
N HIS A 78 4.38 -7.04 -14.13
CA HIS A 78 5.75 -6.68 -14.48
C HIS A 78 5.83 -5.46 -15.40
N HIS A 79 4.71 -5.08 -16.04
CA HIS A 79 4.67 -3.97 -17.00
C HIS A 79 3.43 -3.09 -16.78
N VAL A 80 3.60 -1.77 -16.90
CA VAL A 80 2.48 -0.87 -17.12
C VAL A 80 2.00 -1.11 -18.55
N GLU A 81 1.03 -1.99 -18.75
CA GLU A 81 0.34 -2.14 -20.02
C GLU A 81 -0.57 -0.91 -20.24
N ASP A 82 -0.77 -0.51 -21.50
CA ASP A 82 -1.74 0.53 -21.81
C ASP A 82 -3.11 0.06 -21.30
N ILE A 83 -3.76 0.88 -20.46
CA ILE A 83 -5.02 0.54 -19.79
C ILE A 83 -6.17 0.18 -20.75
N PHE A 84 -6.01 0.48 -22.05
CA PHE A 84 -6.95 0.14 -23.10
C PHE A 84 -6.62 -1.13 -23.87
N ASP A 85 -5.34 -1.55 -23.91
CA ASP A 85 -4.96 -2.85 -24.43
C ASP A 85 -5.29 -3.91 -23.36
N ASN A 86 -6.22 -4.83 -23.67
CA ASN A 86 -6.67 -5.90 -22.76
C ASN A 86 -7.52 -5.47 -21.55
N PHE A 87 -8.36 -4.43 -21.69
CA PHE A 87 -9.30 -4.06 -20.63
C PHE A 87 -10.26 -5.22 -20.27
N GLU A 88 -10.16 -5.72 -19.04
CA GLU A 88 -11.14 -6.63 -18.44
C GLU A 88 -12.01 -5.89 -17.40
N PRO A 89 -13.35 -5.96 -17.49
CA PRO A 89 -14.23 -5.39 -16.49
C PRO A 89 -13.97 -5.99 -15.10
N ARG A 90 -13.76 -5.13 -14.09
CA ARG A 90 -13.55 -5.53 -12.70
C ARG A 90 -14.66 -4.98 -11.81
N LEU A 91 -15.20 -5.82 -10.93
CA LEU A 91 -16.16 -5.41 -9.91
C LEU A 91 -15.45 -5.08 -8.61
N TYR A 92 -15.79 -3.95 -8.00
CA TYR A 92 -15.25 -3.53 -6.72
C TYR A 92 -16.34 -3.35 -5.67
N HIS A 93 -16.11 -3.89 -4.48
CA HIS A 93 -16.90 -3.59 -3.30
C HIS A 93 -16.18 -2.50 -2.50
N CYS A 94 -16.76 -1.30 -2.49
CA CYS A 94 -16.25 -0.16 -1.73
C CYS A 94 -17.01 0.02 -0.43
N LYS A 95 -16.29 -0.01 0.71
CA LYS A 95 -16.87 0.09 2.05
C LYS A 95 -16.04 1.01 2.94
N GLY A 96 -16.72 1.75 3.81
CA GLY A 96 -16.12 2.64 4.81
C GLY A 96 -16.72 4.05 4.76
N LYS A 97 -16.54 4.82 5.84
CA LYS A 97 -16.96 6.24 5.92
C LYS A 97 -15.78 7.21 5.98
N ARG A 98 -14.77 6.91 6.80
CA ARG A 98 -13.55 7.72 6.95
C ARG A 98 -12.42 7.21 6.08
N ASN A 99 -12.11 5.92 6.17
CA ASN A 99 -11.07 5.27 5.37
C ASN A 99 -11.74 4.27 4.43
N VAL A 100 -12.20 4.78 3.28
CA VAL A 100 -12.87 3.95 2.26
C VAL A 100 -11.87 2.96 1.70
N ARG A 101 -12.28 1.69 1.61
CA ARG A 101 -11.50 0.61 1.00
C ARG A 101 -12.32 -0.01 -0.11
N CYS A 102 -11.70 -0.20 -1.27
CA CYS A 102 -12.30 -0.88 -2.41
C CYS A 102 -11.55 -2.19 -2.66
N SER A 103 -12.23 -3.32 -2.50
CA SER A 103 -11.68 -4.65 -2.80
C SER A 103 -12.28 -5.17 -4.11
N GLN A 104 -11.44 -5.73 -4.99
CA GLN A 104 -11.94 -6.44 -6.17
C GLN A 104 -12.70 -7.70 -5.73
N VAL A 105 -13.89 -7.92 -6.29
CA VAL A 105 -14.75 -9.07 -6.00
C VAL A 105 -15.15 -9.77 -7.29
N GLN A 106 -15.48 -11.06 -7.19
CA GLN A 106 -16.00 -11.83 -8.32
C GLN A 106 -17.41 -11.37 -8.68
N PHE A 107 -17.72 -11.33 -9.97
CA PHE A 107 -19.09 -11.17 -10.41
C PHE A 107 -19.84 -12.49 -10.15
N PRO A 108 -20.95 -12.50 -9.38
CA PRO A 108 -21.73 -13.72 -9.21
C PRO A 108 -22.36 -14.09 -10.55
N VAL A 109 -21.88 -15.17 -11.17
CA VAL A 109 -22.53 -15.77 -12.33
C VAL A 109 -23.84 -16.39 -11.85
N ILE A 110 -24.96 -15.72 -12.12
CA ILE A 110 -26.28 -16.32 -11.92
C ILE A 110 -26.46 -17.32 -13.06
N ILE A 111 -26.28 -18.61 -12.75
CA ILE A 111 -26.58 -19.70 -13.67
C ILE A 111 -28.11 -19.85 -13.65
N ASN A 112 -28.77 -19.52 -14.77
CA ASN A 112 -30.20 -19.79 -14.99
C ASN A 112 -30.40 -21.22 -15.49
#